data_AF-A0A9E3DTT6-F1
#
_entry.id   AF-A0A9E3DTT6-F1
#
_cell.length_a   1.000
_cell.length_b   1.000
_cell.length_c   1.000
_cell.angle_alpha   90.00
_cell.angle_beta   90.00
_cell.angle_gamma   90.00
#
_symmetry.space_group_name_H-M   'P 1'
#
loop_
_entity.id
_entity.type
_entity.pdbx_description
1 polymer ?
#
loop_
_entity_poly.entity_id
_entity_poly.type
_entity_poly.pdbx_seq_one_letter_code
_entity_poly.pdbx_strand_id
1 'polypeptide(L)'
;MTGALTGVRLLRVRDRDGRIRVGVARDGELEVLATDDIVGTLQRGELSEVVDRVPILDRESCALPDPWRLLVPLVAPETWAAGVTYERSRSARIHESRVVDVYDLVYEDERPELFLKDAA
;
A
#
# COMPACT_ATOMS: atom_id res chain seq x y z
N MET A 1 -19.74 -4.38 -10.67
CA MET A 1 -19.06 -5.68 -10.63
C MET A 1 -17.59 -5.42 -10.41
N THR A 2 -17.15 -5.46 -9.16
CA THR A 2 -15.73 -5.30 -8.81
C THR A 2 -15.01 -6.55 -9.30
N GLY A 3 -14.25 -6.43 -10.38
CA GLY A 3 -13.39 -7.52 -10.82
C GLY A 3 -12.37 -7.78 -9.71
N ALA A 4 -12.32 -9.00 -9.19
CA ALA A 4 -11.29 -9.38 -8.23
C ALA A 4 -9.92 -9.05 -8.84
N LEU A 5 -9.15 -8.20 -8.17
CA LEU A 5 -7.81 -7.81 -8.61
C LEU A 5 -6.99 -9.09 -8.87
N THR A 6 -6.63 -9.32 -10.12
CA THR A 6 -5.75 -10.42 -10.53
C THR A 6 -4.31 -10.01 -10.27
N GLY A 7 -3.54 -10.84 -9.56
CA GLY A 7 -2.13 -10.56 -9.30
C GLY A 7 -1.57 -11.21 -8.04
N VAL A 8 -0.27 -11.03 -7.88
CA VAL A 8 0.47 -11.38 -6.65
C VAL A 8 0.50 -10.16 -5.76
N ARG A 9 0.23 -10.33 -4.45
CA ARG A 9 0.31 -9.25 -3.46
C ARG A 9 1.27 -9.62 -2.34
N LEU A 10 2.10 -8.67 -1.92
CA LEU A 10 2.85 -8.80 -0.68
C LEU A 10 2.03 -8.24 0.48
N LEU A 11 1.87 -9.04 1.53
CA LEU A 11 1.16 -8.68 2.74
C LEU A 11 2.15 -8.64 3.90
N ARG A 12 1.90 -7.73 4.84
CA ARG A 12 2.52 -7.76 6.17
C ARG A 12 1.48 -8.27 7.15
N VAL A 13 1.82 -9.31 7.90
CA VAL A 13 0.88 -10.01 8.78
C VAL A 13 1.46 -10.22 10.17
N ARG A 14 0.59 -10.37 11.16
CA ARG A 14 0.95 -10.93 12.47
C ARG A 14 0.51 -12.38 12.51
N ASP A 15 1.45 -13.28 12.83
CA ASP A 15 1.20 -14.70 12.95
C ASP A 15 0.56 -15.09 14.29
N ARG A 16 0.25 -16.37 14.43
CA ARG A 16 -0.35 -16.97 15.64
C ARG A 16 0.48 -16.79 16.91
N ASP A 17 1.80 -16.64 16.77
CA ASP A 17 2.74 -16.44 17.88
C ASP A 17 2.97 -14.94 18.16
N GLY A 18 2.27 -14.04 17.45
CA GLY A 18 2.41 -12.60 17.56
C GLY A 18 3.59 -12.02 16.77
N ARG A 19 4.33 -12.83 16.00
CA ARG A 19 5.46 -12.34 15.19
C ARG A 19 4.95 -11.66 13.93
N ILE A 20 5.70 -10.65 13.48
CA ILE A 20 5.43 -9.99 12.22
C ILE A 20 6.10 -10.79 11.11
N ARG A 21 5.40 -10.99 10.00
CA ARG A 21 5.86 -11.74 8.83
C ARG A 21 5.46 -11.02 7.55
N VAL A 22 6.22 -11.27 6.49
CA VAL A 22 5.84 -10.99 5.10
C VAL A 22 5.13 -12.23 4.55
N GLY A 23 4.14 -12.05 3.69
CA GLY A 23 3.57 -13.15 2.94
C GLY A 23 3.22 -12.77 1.51
N VAL A 24 3.18 -13.78 0.65
CA VAL A 24 2.82 -13.70 -0.76
C VAL A 24 1.40 -14.22 -0.93
N ALA A 25 0.46 -13.34 -1.27
CA ALA A 25 -0.93 -13.67 -1.53
C ALA A 25 -1.17 -13.89 -3.03
N ARG A 26 -1.64 -15.08 -3.39
CA ARG A 26 -2.03 -15.46 -4.75
C ARG A 26 -3.12 -16.52 -4.70
N ASP A 27 -4.07 -16.48 -5.63
CA ASP A 27 -5.08 -17.54 -5.82
C ASP A 27 -5.91 -17.90 -4.56
N GLY A 28 -6.08 -16.95 -3.65
CA GLY A 28 -6.85 -17.16 -2.41
C GLY A 28 -6.06 -17.82 -1.28
N GLU A 29 -4.74 -17.93 -1.43
CA GLU A 29 -3.84 -18.44 -0.42
C GLU A 29 -2.74 -17.40 -0.13
N LEU A 30 -2.28 -17.40 1.11
CA LEU A 30 -1.15 -16.62 1.60
C LEU A 30 -0.02 -17.58 1.97
N GLU A 31 1.10 -17.51 1.26
CA GLU A 31 2.35 -18.15 1.66
C GLU A 31 3.10 -17.21 2.60
N VAL A 32 3.32 -17.62 3.84
CA VAL A 32 3.98 -16.81 4.87
C VAL A 32 5.48 -17.09 4.85
N LEU A 33 6.29 -16.04 4.76
CA LEU A 33 7.74 -16.12 4.64
C LEU A 33 8.44 -15.99 5.99
N ALA A 34 9.62 -16.59 6.13
CA ALA A 34 10.47 -16.53 7.32
C ALA A 34 11.16 -15.16 7.54
N THR A 35 10.51 -14.05 7.17
CA THR A 35 11.06 -12.69 7.24
C THR A 35 9.96 -11.68 7.57
N ASP A 36 10.33 -10.56 8.18
CA ASP A 36 9.50 -9.36 8.34
C ASP A 36 9.95 -8.19 7.45
N ASP A 37 11.03 -8.37 6.68
CA ASP A 37 11.66 -7.39 5.81
C ASP A 37 10.98 -7.34 4.42
N ILE A 38 9.83 -6.67 4.36
CA ILE A 38 9.07 -6.50 3.11
C ILE A 38 9.84 -5.68 2.07
N VAL A 39 10.63 -4.69 2.51
CA VAL A 39 11.38 -3.80 1.63
C VAL A 39 12.53 -4.57 0.98
N GLY A 40 13.29 -5.32 1.76
CA GLY A 40 14.36 -6.15 1.22
C GLY A 40 13.82 -7.29 0.35
N THR A 41 12.64 -7.84 0.64
CA THR A 41 11.96 -8.79 -0.25
C THR A 41 11.68 -8.15 -1.62
N LEU A 42 11.16 -6.92 -1.64
CA LEU A 42 10.90 -6.16 -2.87
C LEU A 42 12.17 -5.79 -3.64
N GLN A 43 13.21 -5.33 -2.93
CA GLN A 43 14.45 -4.85 -3.54
C GLN A 43 15.30 -5.99 -4.11
N ARG A 44 15.36 -7.13 -3.42
CA ARG A 44 16.16 -8.29 -3.85
C ARG A 44 15.40 -9.16 -4.85
N GLY A 45 14.07 -9.15 -4.82
CA GLY A 45 13.25 -10.05 -5.64
C GLY A 45 13.37 -11.52 -5.23
N GLU A 46 13.88 -11.79 -4.04
CA GLU A 46 14.10 -13.12 -3.49
C GLU A 46 13.12 -13.37 -2.34
N LEU A 47 12.45 -14.52 -2.37
CA LEU A 47 11.56 -14.95 -1.30
C LEU A 47 12.33 -15.78 -0.27
N SER A 48 12.10 -15.49 1.01
CA SER A 48 12.58 -16.35 2.09
C SER A 48 11.81 -17.67 2.13
N GLU A 49 12.24 -18.59 2.99
CA GLU A 49 11.56 -19.87 3.22
C GLU A 49 10.09 -19.65 3.61
N VAL A 50 9.20 -20.48 3.06
CA VAL A 50 7.79 -20.50 3.44
C VAL A 50 7.63 -21.26 4.75
N VAL A 51 7.14 -20.59 5.79
CA VAL A 51 6.95 -21.15 7.14
C VAL A 51 5.50 -21.52 7.45
N ASP A 52 4.55 -21.00 6.68
CA ASP A 52 3.13 -21.31 6.85
C ASP A 52 2.33 -21.04 5.56
N ARG A 53 1.13 -21.62 5.46
CA ARG A 53 0.15 -21.35 4.41
C ARG A 53 -1.22 -21.09 5.02
N VAL A 54 -1.82 -19.96 4.65
CA VAL A 54 -3.05 -19.47 5.26
C VAL A 54 -4.09 -19.19 4.17
N PRO A 55 -5.33 -19.67 4.30
CA PRO A 55 -6.38 -19.32 3.34
C PRO A 55 -6.75 -17.84 3.47
N ILE A 56 -6.97 -17.19 2.34
CA ILE A 56 -7.51 -15.83 2.27
C ILE A 56 -9.03 -15.93 2.20
N LEU A 57 -9.71 -15.40 3.22
CA LEU A 57 -11.16 -15.47 3.36
C LEU A 57 -11.88 -14.56 2.36
N ASP A 58 -11.28 -13.42 2.05
CA ASP A 58 -11.78 -12.47 1.06
C ASP A 58 -10.64 -11.95 0.20
N ARG A 59 -10.75 -12.17 -1.11
CA ARG A 59 -9.68 -11.84 -2.06
C ARG A 59 -9.54 -10.35 -2.30
N GLU A 60 -10.54 -9.52 -2.06
CA GLU A 60 -10.45 -8.08 -2.32
C GLU A 60 -9.74 -7.38 -1.16
N SER A 61 -10.23 -7.62 0.06
CA SER A 61 -9.72 -7.06 1.32
C SER A 61 -8.50 -7.78 1.90
N CYS A 62 -8.15 -8.97 1.37
CA CYS A 62 -7.14 -9.86 1.96
C CYS A 62 -7.47 -10.27 3.40
N ALA A 63 -8.75 -10.46 3.73
CA ALA A 63 -9.14 -10.90 5.07
C ALA A 63 -8.54 -12.27 5.41
N LEU A 64 -7.97 -12.40 6.61
CA LEU A 64 -7.31 -13.61 7.10
C LEU A 64 -8.11 -14.21 8.28
N PRO A 65 -8.07 -15.54 8.47
CA PRO A 65 -8.70 -16.18 9.61
C PRO A 65 -7.99 -15.84 10.92
N ASP A 66 -8.73 -15.84 12.03
CA ASP A 66 -8.14 -15.82 13.36
C ASP A 66 -7.15 -17.00 13.54
N PRO A 67 -6.02 -16.83 14.24
CA PRO A 67 -5.55 -15.61 14.92
C PRO A 67 -4.74 -14.65 14.04
N TRP A 68 -4.66 -14.87 12.73
CA TRP A 68 -3.86 -14.02 11.84
C TRP A 68 -4.42 -12.62 11.73
N ARG A 69 -3.53 -11.62 11.63
CA ARG A 69 -3.92 -10.23 11.44
C ARG A 69 -3.19 -9.63 10.25
N LEU A 70 -3.94 -9.04 9.33
CA LEU A 70 -3.38 -8.18 8.30
C LEU A 70 -2.91 -6.86 8.96
N LEU A 71 -1.71 -6.42 8.62
CA LEU A 71 -1.12 -5.17 9.13
C LEU A 71 -0.98 -4.15 8.01
N VAL A 72 -0.67 -2.90 8.37
CA VAL A 72 -0.18 -1.92 7.40
C VAL A 72 1.02 -2.51 6.66
N PRO A 73 1.07 -2.44 5.32
CA PRO A 73 2.04 -3.17 4.51
C PRO A 73 3.47 -2.70 4.77
N LEU A 74 3.64 -1.41 5.02
CA LEU A 74 4.92 -0.77 5.31
C LEU A 74 4.73 0.27 6.41
N VAL A 75 5.68 0.32 7.34
CA VAL A 75 5.84 1.46 8.26
C VAL A 75 6.94 2.32 7.65
N ALA A 76 6.55 3.32 6.87
CA ALA A 76 7.49 4.17 6.15
C ALA A 76 8.12 5.20 7.11
N PRO A 77 9.44 5.45 7.06
CA PRO A 77 10.07 6.52 7.83
C PRO A 77 9.54 7.90 7.45
N GLU A 78 9.30 8.11 6.15
CA GLU A 78 8.71 9.33 5.61
C GLU A 78 7.63 8.96 4.60
N THR A 79 6.54 9.71 4.61
CA THR A 79 5.49 9.64 3.58
C THR A 79 5.39 11.00 2.90
N TRP A 80 5.78 11.05 1.64
CA TRP A 80 5.61 12.22 0.77
C TRP A 80 4.40 12.02 -0.13
N ALA A 81 3.70 13.10 -0.46
CA ALA A 81 2.55 13.09 -1.33
C ALA A 81 2.69 14.10 -2.47
N ALA A 82 2.08 13.78 -3.61
CA ALA A 82 1.94 14.67 -4.75
C ALA A 82 0.51 15.20 -4.81
N GLY A 83 0.36 16.53 -4.85
CA GLY A 83 -0.94 17.18 -4.95
C GLY A 83 -1.34 17.47 -6.39
N VAL A 84 -2.63 17.78 -6.59
CA VAL A 84 -3.17 18.28 -7.86
C VAL A 84 -2.87 17.37 -9.06
N THR A 85 -2.92 16.05 -8.87
CA THR A 85 -2.53 15.05 -9.89
C THR A 85 -3.68 14.61 -10.81
N TYR A 86 -4.92 15.06 -10.55
CA TYR A 86 -6.10 14.73 -11.35
C TYR A 86 -6.87 15.99 -11.76
N GLU A 87 -7.43 16.02 -12.97
CA GLU A 87 -8.26 17.13 -13.47
C GLU A 87 -9.40 17.52 -12.51
N ARG A 88 -10.07 16.54 -11.90
CA ARG A 88 -11.13 16.80 -10.92
C ARG A 88 -10.62 17.45 -9.64
N SER A 89 -9.38 17.16 -9.23
CA SER A 89 -8.76 17.77 -8.06
C SER A 89 -8.41 19.23 -8.30
N ARG A 90 -7.99 19.58 -9.53
CA ARG A 90 -7.76 20.97 -9.97
C ARG A 90 -9.05 21.80 -9.84
N SER A 91 -10.13 21.37 -10.49
CA SER A 91 -11.40 22.12 -10.52
C SER A 91 -12.03 22.33 -9.14
N ALA A 92 -11.93 21.34 -8.24
CA ALA A 92 -12.44 21.46 -6.88
C ALA A 92 -11.65 22.49 -6.06
N ARG A 93 -10.32 22.51 -6.20
CA ARG A 93 -9.44 23.46 -5.48
C ARG A 93 -9.58 24.89 -5.97
N ILE A 94 -9.81 25.11 -7.27
CA ILE A 94 -10.12 26.43 -7.82
C ILE A 94 -11.43 26.97 -7.20
N HIS A 95 -12.45 26.13 -7.09
CA HIS A 95 -13.76 26.53 -6.55
C HIS A 95 -13.72 26.84 -5.05
N GLU A 96 -12.91 26.10 -4.29
CA GLU A 96 -12.72 26.27 -2.85
C GLU A 96 -11.75 27.42 -2.50
N SER A 97 -10.91 27.84 -3.44
CA SER A 97 -9.89 28.87 -3.24
C SER A 97 -10.41 30.27 -3.57
N ARG A 98 -10.09 31.26 -2.71
CA ARG A 98 -10.25 32.69 -3.05
C ARG A 98 -9.13 33.21 -3.95
N VAL A 99 -8.08 32.42 -4.16
CA VAL A 99 -6.90 32.73 -4.98
C VAL A 99 -6.81 31.69 -6.08
N VAL A 100 -7.31 32.03 -7.27
CA VAL A 100 -7.48 31.11 -8.40
C VAL A 100 -6.13 30.59 -8.95
N ASP A 101 -5.03 31.31 -8.72
CA ASP A 101 -3.79 31.11 -9.50
C ASP A 101 -2.86 29.97 -9.02
N VAL A 102 -2.68 29.75 -7.73
CA VAL A 102 -1.55 28.91 -7.26
C VAL A 102 -1.71 27.43 -7.65
N TYR A 103 -2.93 26.90 -7.63
CA TYR A 103 -3.19 25.50 -8.00
C TYR A 103 -3.23 25.28 -9.52
N ASP A 104 -3.61 26.30 -10.29
CA ASP A 104 -3.57 26.25 -11.75
C ASP A 104 -2.13 26.31 -12.26
N LEU A 105 -1.31 27.17 -11.67
CA LEU A 105 0.12 27.25 -11.96
C LEU A 105 0.80 25.91 -11.71
N VAL A 106 0.57 25.28 -10.56
CA VAL A 106 1.13 23.96 -10.22
C VAL A 106 0.66 22.86 -11.18
N TYR A 107 -0.58 22.91 -11.67
CA TYR A 107 -1.11 21.90 -12.57
C TYR A 107 -0.52 21.99 -13.99
N GLU A 108 -0.30 23.21 -14.47
CA GLU A 108 0.22 23.46 -15.83
C GLU A 108 1.75 23.43 -15.90
N ASP A 109 2.44 23.57 -14.77
CA ASP A 109 3.91 23.53 -14.70
C ASP A 109 4.45 22.09 -14.78
N GLU A 110 5.63 21.91 -15.38
CA GLU A 110 6.33 20.63 -15.44
C GLU A 110 6.77 20.17 -14.03
N ARG A 111 7.00 21.10 -13.11
CA ARG A 111 7.40 20.78 -11.73
C ARG A 111 6.16 20.45 -10.87
N PRO A 112 6.01 19.20 -10.38
CA PRO A 112 4.85 18.83 -9.58
C PRO A 112 4.92 19.41 -8.15
N GLU A 113 3.77 19.53 -7.51
CA GLU A 113 3.69 19.74 -6.07
C GLU A 113 4.08 18.47 -5.31
N LEU A 114 5.04 18.59 -4.40
CA LEU A 114 5.41 17.56 -3.43
C LEU A 114 5.42 18.15 -2.03
N PHE A 115 4.82 17.44 -1.08
CA PHE A 115 4.82 17.84 0.33
C PHE A 115 4.99 16.63 1.25
N LEU A 116 5.66 16.85 2.39
CA LEU A 116 5.77 15.85 3.45
C LEU A 116 4.42 15.70 4.13
N LYS A 117 3.83 14.50 4.03
CA LYS A 117 2.49 14.20 4.57
C LYS A 117 2.57 13.68 6.01
N ASP A 118 3.60 12.90 6.30
CA ASP A 118 3.87 12.34 7.63
C ASP A 118 5.33 11.89 7.74
N ALA A 119 5.86 11.87 8.96
CA ALA A 119 7.17 11.32 9.30
C ALA A 119 7.06 10.67 10.68
N ALA A 120 7.55 9.43 10.78
CA ALA A 120 7.44 8.60 11.98
C ALA A 120 8.51 8.94 13.03
#